data_AF-A0A916RM18-F1
#
_entry.id   AF-A0A916RM18-F1
#
_cell.length_a   1.000
_cell.length_b   1.000
_cell.length_c   1.000
_cell.angle_alpha   90.00
_cell.angle_beta   90.00
_cell.angle_gamma   90.00
#
_symmetry.space_group_name_H-M   'P 1'
#
loop_
_entity.id
_entity.type
_entity.pdbx_description
1 polymer ?
#
loop_
_entity_poly.entity_id
_entity_poly.type
_entity_poly.pdbx_seq_one_letter_code
_entity_poly.pdbx_strand_id
1 'polypeptide(L)'
;MIGILEKAKCEGWTDLEVIERVKAGEVALYEVIMRRYNQRLYRVARSILRNDGEAEDVMQDAYVRAYQHLSQYSGAAPFATWLTRIAVNEALARLRLRNRNQQLEDDDRNGDGPMHVADTAPDPERSASVAEMNHFLEEAVLDLPEQYRTVVMLRDIEELSTADTAAALDLTEENVKVRLHRARGMMREWLFDRVGARAKQAFPFMGARCDRVVEQVFAKIGERDSI
;
A
#
# COMPACT_ATOMS: atom_id res chain seq x y z
N MET A 1 -27.43 18.67 -17.08
CA MET A 1 -26.09 19.25 -17.29
C MET A 1 -25.11 18.15 -16.90
N ILE A 2 -24.48 17.51 -17.88
CA ILE A 2 -23.57 16.37 -17.61
C ILE A 2 -22.39 16.92 -16.80
N GLY A 3 -22.08 16.33 -15.65
CA GLY A 3 -20.98 16.79 -14.80
C GLY A 3 -19.65 16.70 -15.56
N ILE A 4 -18.71 17.61 -15.27
CA ILE A 4 -17.39 17.66 -15.93
C ILE A 4 -16.69 16.28 -15.95
N LEU A 5 -16.94 15.46 -14.93
CA LEU A 5 -16.43 14.09 -14.80
C LEU A 5 -17.07 13.07 -15.73
N GLU A 6 -18.40 13.12 -15.89
CA GLU A 6 -19.08 12.26 -16.84
C GLU A 6 -18.66 12.62 -18.26
N LYS A 7 -18.49 13.93 -18.54
CA LYS A 7 -17.98 14.41 -19.83
C LYS A 7 -16.55 13.91 -20.08
N ALA A 8 -15.65 14.05 -19.10
CA ALA A 8 -14.27 13.57 -19.24
C ALA A 8 -14.17 12.05 -19.38
N LYS A 9 -15.03 11.27 -18.70
CA LYS A 9 -15.10 9.81 -18.86
C LYS A 9 -15.66 9.41 -20.23
N CYS A 10 -16.70 10.07 -20.71
CA CYS A 10 -17.28 9.80 -22.02
C CYS A 10 -16.34 10.17 -23.18
N GLU A 11 -15.58 11.24 -23.04
CA GLU A 11 -14.65 11.72 -24.08
C GLU A 11 -13.26 11.09 -23.99
N GLY A 12 -12.95 10.33 -22.94
CA GLY A 12 -11.70 9.56 -22.83
C GLY A 12 -10.43 10.41 -22.73
N TRP A 13 -10.51 11.64 -22.23
CA TRP A 13 -9.36 12.55 -22.21
C TRP A 13 -8.17 11.97 -21.45
N THR A 14 -7.01 11.96 -22.08
CA THR A 14 -5.73 11.65 -21.45
C THR A 14 -5.38 12.72 -20.41
N ASP A 15 -4.50 12.40 -19.47
CA ASP A 15 -4.06 13.39 -18.48
C ASP A 15 -3.41 14.60 -19.14
N LEU A 16 -2.62 14.38 -20.19
CA LEU A 16 -1.94 15.45 -20.91
C LEU A 16 -2.96 16.44 -21.51
N GLU A 17 -4.02 15.93 -22.14
CA GLU A 17 -5.08 16.79 -22.70
C GLU A 17 -5.80 17.60 -21.61
N VAL A 18 -6.11 16.98 -20.48
CA VAL A 18 -6.73 17.68 -19.34
C VAL A 18 -5.79 18.78 -18.84
N ILE A 19 -4.50 18.49 -18.68
CA ILE A 19 -3.50 19.44 -18.19
C ILE A 19 -3.32 20.62 -19.15
N GLU A 20 -3.24 20.38 -20.46
CA GLU A 20 -3.09 21.47 -21.43
C GLU A 20 -4.30 22.40 -21.43
N ARG A 21 -5.53 21.87 -21.23
CA ARG A 21 -6.71 22.72 -21.05
C ARG A 21 -6.72 23.48 -19.73
N VAL A 22 -6.27 22.85 -18.65
CA VAL A 22 -6.10 23.54 -17.35
C VAL A 22 -5.09 24.69 -17.50
N LYS A 23 -3.96 24.47 -18.19
CA LYS A 23 -2.98 25.51 -18.51
C LYS A 23 -3.57 26.64 -19.38
N ALA A 24 -4.51 26.31 -20.28
CA ALA A 24 -5.23 27.28 -21.10
C ALA A 24 -6.32 28.06 -20.33
N GLY A 25 -6.51 27.80 -19.03
CA GLY A 25 -7.42 28.55 -18.17
C GLY A 25 -8.70 27.80 -17.78
N GLU A 26 -8.91 26.57 -18.26
CA GLU A 26 -10.03 25.71 -17.86
C GLU A 26 -9.76 25.04 -16.49
N VAL A 27 -9.56 25.85 -15.44
CA VAL A 27 -9.12 25.40 -14.11
C VAL A 27 -10.04 24.31 -13.52
N ALA A 28 -11.34 24.37 -13.79
CA ALA A 28 -12.30 23.38 -13.32
C ALA A 28 -11.99 21.94 -13.79
N LEU A 29 -11.28 21.77 -14.91
CA LEU A 29 -10.86 20.46 -15.39
C LEU A 29 -9.80 19.79 -14.51
N TYR A 30 -9.14 20.54 -13.63
CA TYR A 30 -8.18 19.98 -12.68
C TYR A 30 -8.84 19.00 -11.70
N GLU A 31 -10.14 19.14 -11.44
CA GLU A 31 -10.92 18.18 -10.65
C GLU A 31 -10.85 16.75 -11.22
N VAL A 32 -10.77 16.61 -12.56
CA VAL A 32 -10.65 15.30 -13.22
C VAL A 32 -9.35 14.62 -12.82
N ILE A 33 -8.24 15.37 -12.80
CA ILE A 33 -6.93 14.89 -12.36
C ILE A 33 -6.97 14.51 -10.88
N MET A 34 -7.53 15.37 -10.02
CA MET A 34 -7.65 15.09 -8.59
C MET A 34 -8.37 13.76 -8.37
N ARG A 35 -9.55 13.58 -8.96
CA ARG A 35 -10.35 12.36 -8.76
C ARG A 35 -9.70 11.10 -9.31
N ARG A 36 -8.91 11.19 -10.39
CA ARG A 36 -8.12 10.06 -10.90
C ARG A 36 -7.04 9.61 -9.90
N TYR A 37 -6.45 10.55 -9.17
CA TYR A 37 -5.25 10.30 -8.39
C TYR A 37 -5.42 10.36 -6.86
N ASN A 38 -6.60 10.75 -6.36
CA ASN A 38 -6.87 10.86 -4.92
C ASN A 38 -6.52 9.58 -4.15
N GLN A 39 -6.99 8.42 -4.64
CA GLN A 39 -6.75 7.15 -3.95
C GLN A 39 -5.26 6.81 -3.87
N ARG A 40 -4.52 7.03 -4.97
CA ARG A 40 -3.07 6.81 -5.04
C ARG A 40 -2.33 7.71 -4.06
N LEU A 41 -2.60 9.02 -4.11
CA LEU A 41 -1.91 9.99 -3.25
C LEU A 41 -2.21 9.73 -1.77
N TYR A 42 -3.46 9.40 -1.45
CA TYR A 42 -3.85 9.02 -0.09
C TYR A 42 -3.05 7.82 0.41
N ARG A 43 -3.05 6.72 -0.35
CA ARG A 43 -2.33 5.49 0.00
C ARG A 43 -0.85 5.75 0.22
N VAL A 44 -0.22 6.48 -0.69
CA VAL A 44 1.21 6.80 -0.61
C VAL A 44 1.51 7.68 0.61
N ALA A 45 0.78 8.79 0.81
CA ALA A 45 1.00 9.68 1.95
C ALA A 45 0.73 8.97 3.29
N ARG A 46 -0.37 8.20 3.37
CA ARG A 46 -0.74 7.43 4.56
C ARG A 46 0.28 6.35 4.89
N SER A 47 0.87 5.72 3.88
CA SER A 47 1.94 4.74 4.10
C SER A 47 3.18 5.37 4.76
N ILE A 48 3.48 6.63 4.47
CA ILE A 48 4.65 7.35 5.00
C ILE A 48 4.35 7.90 6.40
N LEU A 49 3.26 8.66 6.54
CA LEU A 49 2.95 9.43 7.74
C LEU A 49 2.26 8.62 8.84
N ARG A 50 1.58 7.54 8.43
CA ARG A 50 0.75 6.68 9.28
C ARG A 50 -0.37 7.42 10.04
N ASN A 51 -0.84 8.54 9.52
CA ASN A 51 -1.94 9.34 10.06
C ASN A 51 -2.85 9.79 8.91
N ASP A 52 -4.17 9.61 9.04
CA ASP A 52 -5.12 9.92 7.97
C ASP A 52 -5.26 11.42 7.73
N GLY A 53 -5.36 12.23 8.80
CA GLY A 53 -5.44 13.69 8.69
C GLY A 53 -4.19 14.31 8.09
N GLU A 54 -2.99 13.89 8.54
CA GLU A 54 -1.74 14.39 7.94
C GLU A 54 -1.60 13.95 6.47
N ALA A 55 -2.12 12.76 6.11
CA ALA A 55 -2.11 12.29 4.74
C ALA A 55 -3.02 13.16 3.86
N GLU A 56 -4.23 13.48 4.30
CA GLU A 56 -5.14 14.39 3.60
C GLU A 56 -4.52 15.78 3.41
N ASP A 57 -3.88 16.33 4.45
CA ASP A 57 -3.18 17.61 4.36
C ASP A 57 -2.05 17.57 3.32
N VAL A 58 -1.24 16.50 3.32
CA VAL A 58 -0.19 16.32 2.30
C VAL A 58 -0.79 16.21 0.89
N MET A 59 -1.92 15.54 0.72
CA MET A 59 -2.59 15.46 -0.58
C MET A 59 -2.98 16.85 -1.07
N GLN A 60 -3.58 17.67 -0.19
CA GLN A 60 -3.97 19.04 -0.52
C GLN A 60 -2.74 19.88 -0.91
N ASP A 61 -1.70 19.86 -0.09
CA ASP A 61 -0.45 20.59 -0.36
C ASP A 61 0.19 20.13 -1.68
N ALA A 62 0.18 18.83 -1.96
CA ALA A 62 0.72 18.27 -3.19
C ALA A 62 -0.06 18.74 -4.42
N TYR A 63 -1.40 18.77 -4.37
CA TYR A 63 -2.22 19.30 -5.46
C TYR A 63 -2.02 20.80 -5.66
N VAL A 64 -1.92 21.58 -4.58
CA VAL A 64 -1.65 23.03 -4.66
C VAL A 64 -0.28 23.28 -5.31
N ARG A 65 0.77 22.58 -4.86
CA ARG A 65 2.12 22.70 -5.45
C ARG A 65 2.16 22.22 -6.90
N ALA A 66 1.48 21.11 -7.20
CA ALA A 66 1.37 20.61 -8.57
C ALA A 66 0.67 21.62 -9.48
N TYR A 67 -0.38 22.29 -9.00
CA TYR A 67 -1.04 23.36 -9.76
C TYR A 67 -0.12 24.57 -9.97
N GLN A 68 0.57 25.03 -8.91
CA GLN A 68 1.51 26.15 -8.99
C GLN A 68 2.67 25.91 -9.98
N HIS A 69 3.14 24.66 -10.06
CA HIS A 69 4.21 24.25 -10.96
C HIS A 69 3.71 23.63 -12.27
N LEU A 70 2.41 23.67 -12.54
CA LEU A 70 1.80 22.97 -13.68
C LEU A 70 2.35 23.46 -15.02
N SER A 71 2.67 24.76 -15.11
CA SER A 71 3.30 25.37 -16.30
C SER A 71 4.68 24.79 -16.62
N GLN A 72 5.39 24.25 -15.63
CA GLN A 72 6.71 23.64 -15.77
C GLN A 72 6.64 22.17 -16.20
N TYR A 73 5.47 21.55 -16.11
CA TYR A 73 5.27 20.17 -16.53
C TYR A 73 5.31 20.08 -18.06
N SER A 74 6.36 19.44 -18.58
CA SER A 74 6.66 19.32 -20.01
C SER A 74 6.10 18.05 -20.67
N GLY A 75 5.48 17.14 -19.91
CA GLY A 75 5.00 15.86 -20.43
C GLY A 75 6.09 14.80 -20.67
N ALA A 76 7.34 15.05 -20.27
CA ALA A 76 8.44 14.11 -20.46
C ALA A 76 8.31 12.81 -19.63
N ALA A 77 7.58 12.86 -18.51
CA ALA A 77 7.21 11.71 -17.69
C ALA A 77 5.69 11.71 -17.48
N PRO A 78 5.07 10.55 -17.21
CA PRO A 78 3.64 10.50 -16.90
C PRO A 78 3.28 11.45 -15.75
N PHE A 79 2.15 12.16 -15.89
CA PHE A 79 1.72 13.12 -14.88
C PHE A 79 1.53 12.48 -13.51
N ALA A 80 1.02 11.24 -13.50
CA ALA A 80 0.90 10.42 -12.31
C ALA A 80 2.22 10.31 -11.53
N THR A 81 3.33 10.06 -12.23
CA THR A 81 4.67 9.98 -11.64
C THR A 81 5.09 11.31 -11.05
N TRP A 82 4.92 12.39 -11.82
CA TRP A 82 5.31 13.73 -11.39
C TRP A 82 4.53 14.18 -10.14
N LEU A 83 3.22 13.99 -10.12
CA LEU A 83 2.37 14.29 -8.97
C LEU A 83 2.71 13.43 -7.76
N THR A 84 2.94 12.12 -7.97
CA THR A 84 3.31 11.20 -6.89
C THR A 84 4.63 11.60 -6.25
N ARG A 85 5.61 12.05 -7.04
CA ARG A 85 6.89 12.58 -6.52
C ARG A 85 6.69 13.77 -5.60
N ILE A 86 5.81 14.71 -5.98
CA ILE A 86 5.49 15.87 -5.14
C ILE A 86 4.92 15.39 -3.80
N ALA A 87 3.90 14.52 -3.83
CA ALA A 87 3.26 14.01 -2.62
C ALA A 87 4.23 13.23 -1.71
N VAL A 88 5.09 12.38 -2.28
CA VAL A 88 6.10 11.64 -1.52
C VAL A 88 7.08 12.61 -0.85
N ASN A 89 7.57 13.61 -1.57
CA ASN A 89 8.51 14.58 -1.02
C ASN A 89 7.89 15.39 0.12
N GLU A 90 6.64 15.83 0.00
CA GLU A 90 5.91 16.50 1.09
C GLU A 90 5.75 15.59 2.31
N ALA A 91 5.31 14.34 2.11
CA ALA A 91 5.14 13.37 3.18
C ALA A 91 6.46 13.09 3.92
N LEU A 92 7.55 12.86 3.18
CA LEU A 92 8.87 12.62 3.74
C LEU A 92 9.40 13.86 4.49
N ALA A 93 9.18 15.07 3.95
CA ALA A 93 9.59 16.31 4.60
C ALA A 93 8.85 16.51 5.94
N ARG A 94 7.54 16.28 5.97
CA ARG A 94 6.71 16.36 7.18
C ARG A 94 7.12 15.32 8.22
N LEU A 95 7.37 14.08 7.80
CA LEU A 95 7.86 13.02 8.68
C LEU A 95 9.21 13.35 9.31
N ARG A 96 10.16 13.88 8.53
CA ARG A 96 11.48 14.31 9.04
C ARG A 96 11.36 15.43 10.07
N LEU A 97 10.46 16.39 9.83
CA LEU A 97 10.22 17.48 10.77
C LEU A 97 9.62 16.95 12.08
N ARG A 98 8.65 16.03 12.00
CA ARG A 98 8.06 15.37 13.17
C ARG A 98 9.10 14.62 14.00
N ASN A 99 9.92 13.79 13.36
CA ASN A 99 10.97 13.03 14.03
C ASN A 99 12.01 13.95 14.69
N ARG A 100 12.34 15.08 14.06
CA ARG A 100 13.24 16.08 14.65
C ARG A 100 12.62 16.76 15.87
N ASN A 101 11.33 17.10 15.82
CA ASN A 101 10.63 17.71 16.94
C ASN A 101 10.50 16.73 18.13
N GLN A 102 10.22 15.46 17.85
CA GLN A 102 10.22 14.40 18.87
C GLN A 102 11.61 14.24 19.51
N GLN A 103 12.69 14.26 18.73
CA GLN A 103 14.06 14.26 19.26
C GLN A 103 14.42 15.48 20.11
N LEU A 104 13.72 16.61 19.95
CA LEU A 104 13.90 17.82 20.77
C LEU A 104 13.02 17.80 22.04
N GLU A 105 11.93 17.03 22.03
CA GLU A 105 11.03 16.81 23.16
C GLU A 105 11.48 15.62 24.05
N ASP A 106 12.28 14.69 23.51
CA ASP A 106 12.82 13.51 24.20
C ASP A 106 13.94 13.79 25.23
N ASP A 107 14.30 15.05 25.49
CA ASP A 107 15.06 15.40 26.71
C ASP A 107 14.15 15.41 27.97
N ASP A 108 12.84 15.17 27.80
CA ASP A 108 11.91 15.03 28.92
C ASP A 108 10.68 14.17 28.56
N ARG A 109 10.88 12.90 28.14
CA ARG A 109 10.08 11.70 28.52
C ARG A 109 10.31 10.51 27.59
N ASN A 110 10.87 9.45 28.16
CA ASN A 110 10.86 8.11 27.59
C ASN A 110 9.40 7.60 27.51
N GLY A 111 8.84 7.47 26.32
CA GLY A 111 7.44 7.08 26.10
C GLY A 111 7.24 6.27 24.84
N ASP A 112 7.70 5.01 24.85
CA ASP A 112 7.32 4.00 23.86
C ASP A 112 5.83 3.71 24.01
N GLY A 113 5.03 4.13 23.02
CA GLY A 113 3.58 3.98 22.99
C GLY A 113 3.15 3.31 21.69
N PRO A 114 2.44 2.17 21.72
CA PRO A 114 1.98 1.52 20.51
C PRO A 114 0.89 2.38 19.86
N MET A 115 1.13 2.78 18.61
CA MET A 115 0.21 3.61 17.86
C MET A 115 -1.02 2.80 17.43
N HIS A 116 -2.19 3.22 17.91
CA HIS A 116 -3.48 2.58 17.67
C HIS A 116 -3.81 2.49 16.17
N VAL A 117 -4.04 1.27 15.69
CA VAL A 117 -4.74 0.99 14.43
C VAL A 117 -6.23 1.23 14.69
N ALA A 118 -6.84 2.20 14.02
CA ALA A 118 -8.29 2.40 14.05
C ALA A 118 -8.93 1.32 13.19
N ASP A 119 -9.50 0.32 13.86
CA ASP A 119 -10.17 -0.82 13.25
C ASP A 119 -11.55 -0.38 12.72
N THR A 120 -11.80 -0.58 11.43
CA THR A 120 -13.11 -0.33 10.82
C THR A 120 -13.63 -1.65 10.27
N ALA A 121 -14.46 -2.34 11.07
CA ALA A 121 -15.10 -3.60 10.69
C ALA A 121 -16.13 -3.42 9.56
N PRO A 122 -16.32 -4.45 8.70
CA PRO A 122 -17.52 -5.28 8.86
C PRO A 122 -17.39 -6.79 8.52
N ASP A 123 -18.18 -7.60 9.23
CA ASP A 123 -18.52 -9.04 9.02
C ASP A 123 -19.59 -9.18 7.88
N PRO A 124 -19.89 -10.33 7.18
CA PRO A 124 -19.77 -11.74 7.59
C PRO A 124 -19.14 -12.77 6.63
N GLU A 125 -18.41 -13.71 7.24
CA GLU A 125 -18.06 -15.13 6.95
C GLU A 125 -17.63 -15.66 5.56
N ARG A 126 -17.71 -14.91 4.47
CA ARG A 126 -16.89 -15.19 3.23
C ARG A 126 -16.05 -13.99 2.82
N SER A 127 -16.53 -12.79 3.12
CA SER A 127 -15.75 -11.56 3.10
C SER A 127 -14.70 -11.53 4.20
N ALA A 128 -14.92 -12.26 5.30
CA ALA A 128 -14.01 -12.32 6.44
C ALA A 128 -12.61 -12.86 6.08
N SER A 129 -12.50 -13.92 5.27
CA SER A 129 -11.19 -14.51 4.96
C SER A 129 -10.35 -13.65 4.01
N VAL A 130 -10.99 -12.99 3.02
CA VAL A 130 -10.30 -12.05 2.13
C VAL A 130 -9.97 -10.75 2.86
N ALA A 131 -10.87 -10.25 3.71
CA ALA A 131 -10.62 -9.09 4.56
C ALA A 131 -9.49 -9.37 5.56
N GLU A 132 -9.48 -10.55 6.20
CA GLU A 132 -8.42 -10.97 7.12
C GLU A 132 -7.08 -11.11 6.38
N MET A 133 -7.05 -11.68 5.17
CA MET A 133 -5.84 -11.75 4.36
C MET A 133 -5.34 -10.36 3.93
N ASN A 134 -6.25 -9.49 3.49
CA ASN A 134 -5.91 -8.11 3.13
C ASN A 134 -5.38 -7.33 4.33
N HIS A 135 -5.97 -7.55 5.51
CA HIS A 135 -5.52 -6.96 6.76
C HIS A 135 -4.11 -7.43 7.13
N PHE A 136 -3.82 -8.73 7.02
CA PHE A 136 -2.45 -9.24 7.24
C PHE A 136 -1.44 -8.67 6.25
N LEU A 137 -1.83 -8.49 4.97
CA LEU A 137 -0.97 -7.87 3.97
C LEU A 137 -0.73 -6.39 4.28
N GLU A 138 -1.78 -5.67 4.69
CA GLU A 138 -1.67 -4.27 5.10
C GLU A 138 -0.76 -4.10 6.32
N GLU A 139 -0.94 -4.92 7.36
CA GLU A 139 -0.05 -4.93 8.52
C GLU A 139 1.40 -5.25 8.13
N ALA A 140 1.63 -6.25 7.28
CA ALA A 140 2.97 -6.61 6.82
C ALA A 140 3.66 -5.45 6.08
N VAL A 141 2.92 -4.70 5.25
CA VAL A 141 3.44 -3.51 4.57
C VAL A 141 3.71 -2.40 5.58
N LEU A 142 2.80 -2.17 6.51
CA LEU A 142 2.96 -1.12 7.53
C LEU A 142 4.15 -1.41 8.45
N ASP A 143 4.43 -2.66 8.80
CA ASP A 143 5.55 -3.05 9.68
C ASP A 143 6.93 -2.83 9.05
N LEU A 144 7.03 -2.81 7.72
CA LEU A 144 8.30 -2.54 7.03
C LEU A 144 8.91 -1.19 7.44
N PRO A 145 10.25 -1.08 7.56
CA PRO A 145 10.92 0.21 7.64
C PRO A 145 10.53 1.11 6.47
N GLU A 146 10.39 2.40 6.74
CA GLU A 146 9.89 3.42 5.79
C GLU A 146 10.48 3.29 4.39
N GLN A 147 11.82 3.23 4.28
CA GLN A 147 12.54 3.13 3.02
C GLN A 147 12.18 1.91 2.15
N TYR A 148 11.68 0.84 2.76
CA TYR A 148 11.22 -0.38 2.10
C TYR A 148 9.72 -0.30 1.80
N ARG A 149 8.95 0.19 2.77
CA ARG A 149 7.50 0.39 2.62
C ARG A 149 7.17 1.28 1.44
N THR A 150 7.82 2.44 1.32
CA THR A 150 7.54 3.38 0.21
C THR A 150 7.85 2.76 -1.14
N VAL A 151 8.89 1.92 -1.24
CA VAL A 151 9.22 1.21 -2.49
C VAL A 151 8.15 0.17 -2.85
N VAL A 152 7.65 -0.59 -1.87
CA VAL A 152 6.54 -1.55 -2.09
C VAL A 152 5.26 -0.83 -2.51
N MET A 153 4.92 0.27 -1.83
CA MET A 153 3.74 1.08 -2.17
C MET A 153 3.80 1.56 -3.62
N LEU A 154 4.94 2.10 -4.06
CA LEU A 154 5.07 2.61 -5.42
C LEU A 154 5.13 1.49 -6.47
N ARG A 155 5.83 0.38 -6.22
CA ARG A 155 6.07 -0.68 -7.21
C ARG A 155 4.99 -1.74 -7.28
N ASP A 156 4.51 -2.21 -6.15
CA ASP A 156 3.64 -3.39 -6.06
C ASP A 156 2.17 -3.00 -5.88
N ILE A 157 1.88 -1.84 -5.29
CA ILE A 157 0.50 -1.37 -5.05
C ILE A 157 0.07 -0.34 -6.09
N GLU A 158 0.91 0.63 -6.39
CA GLU A 158 0.62 1.68 -7.37
C GLU A 158 1.17 1.38 -8.78
N GLU A 159 1.89 0.27 -8.93
CA GLU A 159 2.40 -0.27 -10.20
C GLU A 159 3.26 0.71 -11.01
N LEU A 160 3.91 1.70 -10.38
CA LEU A 160 4.85 2.60 -11.06
C LEU A 160 6.04 1.80 -11.59
N SER A 161 6.65 2.23 -12.70
CA SER A 161 7.87 1.60 -13.22
C SER A 161 9.06 1.73 -12.26
N THR A 162 10.12 0.93 -12.46
CA THR A 162 11.35 1.03 -11.66
C THR A 162 12.00 2.40 -11.83
N ALA A 163 12.02 2.92 -13.06
CA ALA A 163 12.54 4.24 -13.39
C ALA A 163 11.71 5.36 -12.75
N ASP A 164 10.38 5.27 -12.81
CA ASP A 164 9.48 6.24 -12.18
C ASP A 164 9.64 6.26 -10.65
N THR A 165 9.75 5.07 -10.04
CA THR A 165 9.97 4.93 -8.60
C THR A 165 11.32 5.51 -8.19
N ALA A 166 12.37 5.26 -8.97
CA ALA A 166 13.70 5.82 -8.77
C ALA A 166 13.67 7.35 -8.79
N ALA A 167 13.00 7.92 -9.80
CA ALA A 167 12.82 9.37 -9.92
C ALA A 167 11.94 9.96 -8.81
N ALA A 168 10.93 9.23 -8.33
CA ALA A 168 10.04 9.68 -7.26
C ALA A 168 10.73 9.70 -5.88
N LEU A 169 11.66 8.76 -5.64
CA LEU A 169 12.35 8.59 -4.36
C LEU A 169 13.76 9.18 -4.33
N ASP A 170 14.22 9.77 -5.43
CA ASP A 170 15.61 10.23 -5.60
C ASP A 170 16.63 9.10 -5.34
N LEU A 171 16.39 7.95 -5.97
CA LEU A 171 17.22 6.74 -5.87
C LEU A 171 17.71 6.31 -7.25
N THR A 172 18.71 5.41 -7.28
CA THR A 172 19.05 4.67 -8.49
C THR A 172 18.07 3.51 -8.70
N GLU A 173 17.83 3.12 -9.96
CA GLU A 173 17.00 1.94 -10.26
C GLU A 173 17.49 0.66 -9.57
N GLU A 174 18.82 0.52 -9.42
CA GLU A 174 19.42 -0.61 -8.73
C GLU A 174 19.06 -0.62 -7.23
N ASN A 175 19.11 0.55 -6.58
CA ASN A 175 18.66 0.69 -5.20
C ASN A 175 17.17 0.35 -5.05
N VAL A 176 16.33 0.73 -6.01
CA VAL A 176 14.90 0.36 -6.00
C VAL A 176 14.74 -1.15 -6.06
N LYS A 177 15.44 -1.85 -6.96
CA LYS A 177 15.38 -3.33 -7.07
C LYS A 177 15.84 -4.02 -5.80
N VAL A 178 16.96 -3.58 -5.23
CA VAL A 178 17.51 -4.15 -3.98
C VAL A 178 16.54 -3.93 -2.82
N ARG A 179 16.01 -2.71 -2.66
CA ARG A 179 15.03 -2.39 -1.62
C ARG A 179 13.75 -3.20 -1.77
N LEU A 180 13.22 -3.32 -2.99
CA LEU A 180 12.02 -4.10 -3.27
C LEU A 180 12.23 -5.59 -2.94
N HIS A 181 13.38 -6.15 -3.32
CA HIS A 181 13.70 -7.53 -3.01
C HIS A 181 13.75 -7.78 -1.50
N ARG A 182 14.44 -6.91 -0.75
CA ARG A 182 14.51 -6.99 0.72
C ARG A 182 13.14 -6.83 1.36
N ALA A 183 12.34 -5.86 0.92
CA ALA A 183 11.00 -5.62 1.42
C ALA A 183 10.10 -6.86 1.28
N ARG A 184 10.09 -7.49 0.10
CA ARG A 184 9.36 -8.74 -0.15
C ARG A 184 9.86 -9.91 0.70
N GLY A 185 11.15 -9.93 1.02
CA GLY A 185 11.74 -10.89 1.96
C GLY A 185 11.17 -10.72 3.36
N MET A 186 11.20 -9.48 3.88
CA MET A 186 10.67 -9.13 5.21
C MET A 186 9.18 -9.41 5.32
N MET A 187 8.38 -9.04 4.31
CA MET A 187 6.94 -9.35 4.28
C MET A 187 6.68 -10.85 4.31
N ARG A 188 7.49 -11.65 3.59
CA ARG A 188 7.34 -13.10 3.57
C ARG A 188 7.64 -13.72 4.94
N GLU A 189 8.70 -13.26 5.60
CA GLU A 189 9.08 -13.70 6.95
C GLU A 189 7.98 -13.35 7.96
N TRP A 190 7.52 -12.09 7.94
CA TRP A 190 6.42 -11.62 8.80
C TRP A 190 5.13 -12.44 8.62
N LEU A 191 4.74 -12.71 7.36
CA LEU A 191 3.56 -13.53 7.06
C LEU A 191 3.78 -14.99 7.49
N PHE A 192 4.98 -15.53 7.30
CA PHE A 192 5.28 -16.91 7.68
C PHE A 192 5.22 -17.11 9.19
N ASP A 193 5.70 -16.16 9.99
CA ASP A 193 5.63 -16.25 11.45
C ASP A 193 4.20 -16.22 11.95
N ARG A 194 3.34 -15.39 11.35
CA ARG A 194 1.94 -15.21 11.79
C ARG A 194 0.99 -16.28 11.26
N VAL A 195 1.22 -16.77 10.03
CA VAL A 195 0.41 -17.84 9.40
C VAL A 195 0.96 -19.23 9.71
N GLY A 196 2.28 -19.38 9.93
CA GLY A 196 2.96 -20.66 10.17
C GLY A 196 2.46 -21.39 11.42
N ALA A 197 2.02 -20.66 12.44
CA ALA A 197 1.35 -21.24 13.61
C ALA A 197 0.03 -21.96 13.24
N ARG A 198 -0.70 -21.44 12.24
CA ARG A 198 -1.91 -22.07 11.68
C ARG A 198 -1.60 -23.15 10.63
N ALA A 199 -0.40 -23.22 10.07
CA ALA A 199 -0.05 -24.22 9.06
C ALA A 199 -0.18 -25.67 9.57
N LYS A 200 0.10 -25.91 10.86
CA LYS A 200 -0.16 -27.21 11.51
C LYS A 200 -1.64 -27.55 11.60
N GLN A 201 -2.51 -26.53 11.67
CA GLN A 201 -3.97 -26.69 11.68
C GLN A 201 -4.55 -26.81 10.26
N ALA A 202 -3.85 -26.30 9.24
CA ALA A 202 -4.25 -26.39 7.83
C ALA A 202 -4.16 -27.82 7.28
N PHE A 203 -3.30 -28.67 7.85
CA PHE A 203 -3.21 -30.10 7.56
C PHE A 203 -3.48 -30.93 8.82
N PRO A 204 -4.72 -30.92 9.35
CA PRO A 204 -5.04 -31.69 10.55
C PRO A 204 -4.99 -33.19 10.24
N PHE A 205 -4.38 -33.98 11.13
CA PHE A 205 -4.45 -35.43 11.06
C PHE A 205 -5.90 -35.86 11.35
N MET A 206 -6.66 -36.12 10.31
CA MET A 206 -8.06 -36.54 10.41
C MET A 206 -8.13 -38.00 10.89
N GLY A 207 -8.39 -38.21 12.19
CA GLY A 207 -8.45 -39.54 12.82
C GLY A 207 -9.31 -40.58 12.08
N ALA A 208 -10.42 -40.16 11.45
CA ALA A 208 -11.29 -41.03 10.64
C ALA A 208 -10.64 -41.58 9.34
N ARG A 209 -9.48 -41.04 8.92
CA ARG A 209 -8.64 -41.67 7.87
C ARG A 209 -7.73 -42.74 8.47
N CYS A 210 -7.34 -42.60 9.72
CA CYS A 210 -6.52 -43.58 10.44
C CYS A 210 -7.31 -44.87 10.65
N ASP A 211 -8.57 -44.79 11.10
CA ASP A 211 -9.43 -45.98 11.31
C ASP A 211 -9.62 -46.79 10.02
N ARG A 212 -9.80 -46.10 8.88
CA ARG A 212 -9.91 -46.75 7.56
C ARG A 212 -8.61 -47.39 7.11
N VAL A 213 -7.47 -46.74 7.34
CA VAL A 213 -6.16 -47.30 7.00
C VAL A 213 -5.88 -48.52 7.89
N VAL A 214 -6.19 -48.44 9.17
CA VAL A 214 -6.07 -49.54 10.13
C VAL A 214 -6.96 -50.71 9.73
N GLU A 215 -8.24 -50.47 9.43
CA GLU A 215 -9.16 -51.52 8.98
C GLU A 215 -8.70 -52.18 7.67
N GLN A 216 -8.18 -51.40 6.71
CA GLN A 216 -7.65 -51.93 5.45
C GLN A 216 -6.36 -52.73 5.63
N VAL A 217 -5.51 -52.35 6.59
CA VAL A 217 -4.28 -53.07 6.92
C VAL A 217 -4.62 -54.39 7.60
N PHE A 218 -5.51 -54.39 8.60
CA PHE A 218 -5.98 -55.62 9.26
C PHE A 218 -6.71 -56.56 8.29
N ALA A 219 -7.53 -56.03 7.38
CA ALA A 219 -8.15 -56.82 6.32
C ALA A 219 -7.14 -57.48 5.36
N LYS A 220 -5.96 -56.88 5.17
CA LYS A 220 -4.88 -57.45 4.34
C LYS A 220 -3.99 -58.44 5.08
N ILE A 221 -3.81 -58.27 6.39
CA ILE A 221 -2.98 -59.15 7.22
C ILE A 221 -3.75 -60.43 7.61
N GLY A 222 -5.07 -60.45 7.45
CA GLY A 222 -5.91 -61.64 7.68
C GLY A 222 -6.25 -61.88 9.15
N GLU A 223 -5.83 -61.01 10.06
CA GLU A 223 -6.21 -61.05 11.47
C GLU A 223 -7.46 -60.19 11.68
N ARG A 224 -8.63 -60.82 11.53
CA ARG A 224 -9.88 -60.28 12.07
C ARG A 224 -10.60 -61.30 12.95
N ASP A 225 -9.83 -62.14 13.65
CA ASP A 225 -10.31 -63.03 14.70
C ASP A 225 -9.40 -62.90 15.93
N SER A 226 -9.70 -61.93 16.80
CA SER A 226 -9.69 -62.02 18.27
C SER A 226 -9.77 -60.62 18.88
N ILE A 227 -10.98 -60.29 19.36
CA ILE A 227 -11.33 -59.39 20.48
C ILE A 227 -10.53 -58.08 20.63
#